data_AF-A0AAN8XL61-F1
#
_entry.id   AF-A0AAN8XL61-F1
#
_cell.length_a   1.000
_cell.length_b   1.000
_cell.length_c   1.000
_cell.angle_alpha   90.00
_cell.angle_beta   90.00
_cell.angle_gamma   90.00
#
_symmetry.space_group_name_H-M   'P 1'
#
loop_
_entity.id
_entity.type
_entity.pdbx_description
1 polymer ?
#
loop_
_entity_poly.entity_id
_entity_poly.type
_entity_poly.pdbx_seq_one_letter_code
_entity_poly.pdbx_strand_id
1 'polypeptide(L)'
;MLDISQSKLVFQYAGPEVRWIDNQKSIFYVSMQLVSTVLCEDQHLHNFFQSSSSLLPLMGSSSGSSSASSPRSLQPMDADTQKNLKALLSLKVENIIIFFPTLLNQLLSVLLHGGTETVIDVTRVLVHIVDEVYEAGRDDVLHSYLKYVMNISCHGRRTVHEELCRSLSKLLDTSYKDQVIVSKILQHSQFLFAFIARSMALHLLTTARIKVT
;
A
#
# COMPACT_ATOMS: atom_id res chain seq x y z
N MET A 1 15.03 26.71 10.53
CA MET A 1 15.38 27.24 11.86
C MET A 1 14.61 26.41 12.88
N LEU A 2 15.34 25.47 13.53
CA LEU A 2 15.11 24.79 14.82
C LEU A 2 13.72 24.12 15.04
N ASP A 3 13.58 22.88 15.48
CA ASP A 3 14.30 22.19 16.56
C ASP A 3 13.95 20.69 16.46
N ILE A 4 14.91 19.82 16.10
CA ILE A 4 14.75 18.37 16.33
C ILE A 4 15.62 18.08 17.52
N SER A 5 14.94 18.03 18.66
CA SER A 5 15.47 17.76 19.97
C SER A 5 16.53 16.65 19.90
N GLN A 6 17.74 17.02 20.29
CA GLN A 6 18.86 16.14 20.62
C GLN A 6 18.38 15.12 21.65
N SER A 7 17.81 14.01 21.21
CA SER A 7 17.62 12.83 22.07
C SER A 7 19.00 12.19 22.22
N LYS A 8 19.73 12.72 23.21
CA LYS A 8 20.90 12.10 23.79
C LYS A 8 20.44 10.72 24.28
N LEU A 9 20.63 9.68 23.46
CA LEU A 9 20.45 8.29 23.87
C LEU A 9 21.53 8.00 24.92
N VAL A 10 21.23 8.35 26.16
CA VAL A 10 21.98 7.89 27.33
C VAL A 10 21.62 6.42 27.46
N PHE A 11 22.46 5.54 26.93
CA PHE A 11 22.41 4.11 27.23
C PHE A 11 22.73 3.93 28.72
N GLN A 12 21.70 3.98 29.56
CA GLN A 12 21.80 3.74 31.00
C GLN A 12 21.54 2.27 31.36
N TYR A 13 21.84 1.36 30.44
CA TYR A 13 21.78 -0.08 30.66
C TYR A 13 23.01 -0.74 30.05
N ALA A 14 24.08 -0.79 30.83
CA ALA A 14 25.16 -1.71 30.59
C ALA A 14 25.37 -2.48 31.91
N GLY A 15 25.23 -3.80 31.87
CA GLY A 15 25.44 -4.66 33.04
C GLY A 15 26.86 -4.51 33.62
N PRO A 16 27.11 -5.01 34.84
CA PRO A 16 28.32 -4.72 35.63
C PRO A 16 29.66 -5.08 34.96
N GLU A 17 29.67 -5.81 33.84
CA GLU A 17 30.87 -6.19 33.10
C GLU A 17 31.25 -5.22 31.96
N VAL A 18 30.44 -4.20 31.67
CA VAL A 18 30.70 -3.26 30.57
C VAL A 18 31.35 -1.99 31.11
N ARG A 19 32.67 -1.86 30.91
CA ARG A 19 33.47 -0.67 31.27
C ARG A 19 33.75 0.19 30.04
N TRP A 20 33.43 1.48 30.11
CA TRP A 20 33.85 2.45 29.09
C TRP A 20 35.37 2.52 29.04
N ILE A 21 35.95 2.37 27.84
CA ILE A 21 37.41 2.27 27.67
C ILE A 21 38.10 3.65 27.71
N ASP A 22 37.37 4.74 27.43
CA ASP A 22 37.96 6.09 27.28
C ASP A 22 37.19 7.19 28.04
N ASN A 23 37.22 7.15 29.38
CA ASN A 23 36.81 8.25 30.27
C ASN A 23 35.52 9.01 29.88
N GLN A 24 34.47 8.29 29.43
CA GLN A 24 33.18 8.81 28.93
C GLN A 24 33.24 9.64 27.64
N LYS A 25 34.37 9.66 26.95
CA LYS A 25 34.52 10.31 25.64
C LYS A 25 33.92 9.40 24.55
N SER A 26 33.05 9.97 23.72
CA SER A 26 32.46 9.25 22.58
C SER A 26 33.56 8.91 21.56
N ILE A 27 33.83 7.61 21.35
CA ILE A 27 34.91 7.14 20.46
C ILE A 27 34.47 7.16 18.98
N PHE A 28 33.20 6.91 18.71
CA PHE A 28 32.61 7.02 17.38
C PHE A 28 31.11 7.30 17.49
N TYR A 29 30.55 7.90 16.44
CA TYR A 29 29.12 8.15 16.30
C TYR A 29 28.60 7.25 15.19
N VAL A 30 27.55 6.47 15.50
CA VAL A 30 26.81 5.71 14.49
C VAL A 30 25.45 6.37 14.35
N SER A 31 25.19 6.94 13.17
CA SER A 31 23.84 7.32 12.78
C SER A 31 23.20 6.12 12.09
N MET A 32 22.13 5.59 12.68
CA MET A 32 21.32 4.55 12.05
C MET A 32 20.02 5.19 11.58
N GLN A 33 19.81 5.24 10.26
CA GLN A 33 18.48 5.47 9.71
C GLN A 33 17.81 4.13 9.49
N LEU A 34 16.75 3.87 10.26
CA LEU A 34 15.91 2.70 10.04
C LEU A 34 15.07 2.94 8.79
N VAL A 35 15.54 2.45 7.64
CA VAL A 35 14.75 2.37 6.41
C VAL A 35 13.86 1.12 6.51
N SER A 36 12.75 1.27 7.21
CA SER A 36 11.68 0.26 7.25
C SER A 36 10.70 0.51 6.12
N THR A 37 9.94 -0.51 5.71
CA THR A 37 8.77 -0.37 4.84
C THR A 37 7.74 0.66 5.33
N VAL A 38 7.84 1.11 6.58
CA VAL A 38 6.97 2.11 7.23
C VAL A 38 7.54 3.55 7.17
N LEU A 39 8.85 3.72 6.92
CA LEU A 39 9.52 5.03 6.83
C LEU A 39 10.09 5.24 5.41
N CYS A 40 9.23 5.69 4.51
CA CYS A 40 9.65 6.21 3.21
C CYS A 40 10.27 7.61 3.39
N GLU A 41 11.34 7.91 2.65
CA GLU A 41 11.83 9.30 2.52
C GLU A 41 10.78 10.20 1.82
N ASP A 42 9.89 9.58 1.05
CA ASP A 42 8.77 10.24 0.39
C ASP A 42 7.58 10.47 1.34
N GLN A 43 7.25 11.75 1.54
CA GLN A 43 6.17 12.17 2.42
C GLN A 43 4.80 11.65 1.98
N HIS A 44 4.54 11.54 0.67
CA HIS A 44 3.25 11.10 0.15
C HIS A 44 3.04 9.60 0.40
N LEU A 45 4.08 8.79 0.20
CA LEU A 45 4.05 7.37 0.57
C LEU A 45 3.87 7.18 2.07
N HIS A 46 4.63 7.92 2.88
CA HIS A 46 4.53 7.82 4.34
C HIS A 46 3.11 8.13 4.84
N ASN A 47 2.54 9.25 4.39
CA ASN A 47 1.18 9.65 4.77
C ASN A 47 0.13 8.63 4.33
N PHE A 48 0.27 8.08 3.12
CA PHE A 48 -0.63 7.08 2.61
C PHE A 48 -0.56 5.80 3.45
N PHE A 49 0.64 5.25 3.70
CA PHE A 49 0.82 4.03 4.50
C PHE A 49 0.31 4.19 5.93
N GLN A 50 0.56 5.33 6.56
CA GLN A 50 0.02 5.60 7.89
C GLN A 50 -1.52 5.60 7.89
N SER A 51 -2.14 6.31 6.94
CA SER A 51 -3.60 6.44 6.89
C SER A 51 -4.32 5.12 6.54
N SER A 52 -3.68 4.27 5.75
CA SER A 52 -4.28 3.05 5.20
C SER A 52 -4.00 1.81 6.05
N SER A 53 -2.93 1.81 6.84
CA SER A 53 -2.65 0.76 7.83
C SER A 53 -3.75 0.64 8.89
N SER A 54 -4.40 1.76 9.24
CA SER A 54 -5.56 1.78 10.15
C SER A 54 -6.79 1.04 9.58
N LEU A 55 -6.82 0.79 8.27
CA LEU A 55 -7.90 0.06 7.58
C LEU A 55 -7.60 -1.43 7.40
N LEU A 56 -6.37 -1.87 7.63
CA LEU A 56 -6.05 -3.30 7.58
C LEU A 56 -6.72 -4.01 8.77
N PRO A 57 -7.56 -5.03 8.53
CA PRO A 57 -8.00 -5.91 9.59
C PRO A 57 -6.74 -6.54 10.18
N LEU A 58 -6.43 -6.27 11.45
CA LEU A 58 -5.28 -6.85 12.16
C LEU A 58 -5.35 -8.37 12.07
N MET A 59 -4.64 -8.94 11.10
CA MET A 59 -4.45 -10.36 10.96
C MET A 59 -3.43 -10.77 12.03
N GLY A 60 -3.91 -11.05 13.26
CA GLY A 60 -3.14 -11.79 14.27
C GLY A 60 -2.78 -11.11 15.60
N SER A 61 -3.36 -9.98 16.00
CA SER A 61 -3.07 -9.42 17.34
C SER A 61 -4.04 -9.92 18.42
N SER A 62 -3.72 -11.08 19.00
CA SER A 62 -4.18 -11.49 20.32
C SER A 62 -3.36 -10.80 21.42
N SER A 63 -3.38 -9.47 21.45
CA SER A 63 -2.81 -8.69 22.55
C SER A 63 -3.90 -7.79 23.10
N GLY A 64 -4.44 -8.19 24.25
CA GLY A 64 -5.48 -7.45 24.96
C GLY A 64 -4.98 -6.09 25.41
N SER A 65 -5.45 -5.04 24.73
CA SER A 65 -5.66 -3.71 25.33
C SER A 65 -6.58 -2.90 24.43
N SER A 66 -7.88 -3.06 24.68
CA SER A 66 -8.93 -2.03 24.62
C SER A 66 -8.77 -0.86 23.64
N SER A 67 -9.34 -1.01 22.45
CA SER A 67 -10.45 -0.15 22.03
C SER A 67 -11.16 -0.83 20.85
N ALA A 68 -12.29 -1.46 21.15
CA ALA A 68 -13.18 -1.97 20.13
C ALA A 68 -13.68 -0.80 19.26
N SER A 69 -13.05 -0.58 18.11
CA SER A 69 -13.73 0.07 17.01
C SER A 69 -14.55 -1.01 16.30
N SER A 70 -15.87 -0.87 16.42
CA SER A 70 -16.92 -1.55 15.66
C SER A 70 -16.50 -1.81 14.20
N PRO A 71 -16.99 -2.86 13.51
CA PRO A 71 -16.79 -3.00 12.07
C PRO A 71 -17.28 -1.72 11.39
N ARG A 72 -16.33 -0.85 11.02
CA ARG A 72 -16.58 0.46 10.43
C ARG A 72 -16.95 0.30 8.96
N SER A 73 -17.88 -0.61 8.66
CA SER A 73 -18.58 -0.58 7.38
C SER A 73 -19.50 0.64 7.43
N LEU A 74 -19.34 1.56 6.48
CA LEU A 74 -20.23 2.70 6.19
C LEU A 74 -19.93 4.06 6.85
N GLN A 75 -18.71 4.33 7.33
CA GLN A 75 -18.28 5.74 7.44
C GLN A 75 -17.51 6.15 6.18
N PRO A 76 -17.73 7.37 5.64
CA PRO A 76 -16.89 7.89 4.57
C PRO A 76 -15.45 7.84 5.07
N MET A 77 -14.58 7.19 4.29
CA MET A 77 -13.14 7.16 4.57
C MET A 77 -12.67 8.58 4.84
N ASP A 78 -11.86 8.78 5.89
CA ASP A 78 -11.48 10.11 6.37
C ASP A 78 -10.94 10.96 5.21
N ALA A 79 -11.38 12.22 5.05
CA ALA A 79 -11.03 13.06 3.89
C ALA A 79 -9.52 13.12 3.61
N ASP A 80 -8.71 12.95 4.66
CA ASP A 80 -7.25 12.84 4.61
C ASP A 80 -6.75 11.64 3.80
N THR A 81 -7.43 10.49 3.88
CA THR A 81 -7.08 9.29 3.10
C THR A 81 -7.27 9.51 1.61
N GLN A 82 -8.34 10.19 1.19
CA GLN A 82 -8.59 10.50 -0.22
C GLN A 82 -7.61 11.55 -0.75
N LYS A 83 -7.23 12.52 0.09
CA LYS A 83 -6.16 13.47 -0.24
C LYS A 83 -4.81 12.77 -0.41
N ASN A 84 -4.46 11.88 0.52
CA ASN A 84 -3.22 11.10 0.46
C ASN A 84 -3.19 10.18 -0.76
N LEU A 85 -4.33 9.56 -1.11
CA LEU A 85 -4.48 8.73 -2.31
C LEU A 85 -4.18 9.52 -3.59
N LYS A 86 -4.71 10.74 -3.72
CA LYS A 86 -4.44 11.60 -4.88
C LYS A 86 -2.98 12.04 -4.95
N ALA A 87 -2.32 12.21 -3.81
CA ALA A 87 -0.91 12.56 -3.76
C ALA A 87 0.01 11.44 -4.30
N LEU A 88 -0.46 10.19 -4.34
CA LEU A 88 0.29 9.09 -4.94
C LEU A 88 0.49 9.23 -6.46
N LEU A 89 -0.29 10.09 -7.12
CA LEU A 89 -0.14 10.42 -8.54
C LEU A 89 1.10 11.26 -8.85
N SER A 90 1.83 11.70 -7.82
CA SER A 90 3.04 12.54 -7.96
C SER A 90 4.30 11.83 -7.47
N LEU A 91 4.24 10.51 -7.27
CA LEU A 91 5.38 9.72 -6.83
C LEU A 91 6.41 9.56 -7.95
N LYS A 92 7.69 9.56 -7.55
CA LYS A 92 8.78 9.18 -8.43
C LYS A 92 8.75 7.68 -8.71
N VAL A 93 9.04 7.29 -9.94
CA VAL A 93 9.04 5.89 -10.36
C VAL A 93 10.00 5.00 -9.55
N GLU A 94 11.14 5.53 -9.09
CA GLU A 94 12.08 4.85 -8.20
C GLU A 94 11.39 4.37 -6.91
N ASN A 95 10.62 5.26 -6.28
CA ASN A 95 9.87 4.96 -5.06
C ASN A 95 8.74 3.98 -5.35
N ILE A 96 8.07 4.13 -6.50
CA ILE A 96 7.03 3.19 -6.93
C ILE A 96 7.60 1.79 -7.06
N ILE A 97 8.75 1.61 -7.73
CA ILE A 97 9.37 0.31 -7.95
C ILE A 97 9.80 -0.33 -6.62
N ILE A 98 10.49 0.43 -5.75
CA ILE A 98 11.00 -0.06 -4.46
C ILE A 98 9.84 -0.53 -3.57
N PHE A 99 8.77 0.26 -3.50
CA PHE A 99 7.63 -0.01 -2.63
C PHE A 99 6.46 -0.69 -3.35
N PHE A 100 6.65 -1.17 -4.58
CA PHE A 100 5.56 -1.67 -5.45
C PHE A 100 4.69 -2.72 -4.76
N PRO A 101 5.25 -3.80 -4.16
CA PRO A 101 4.48 -4.80 -3.43
C PRO A 101 3.56 -4.22 -2.35
N THR A 102 4.12 -3.35 -1.51
CA THR A 102 3.42 -2.80 -0.35
C THR A 102 2.38 -1.78 -0.78
N LEU A 103 2.73 -0.91 -1.74
CA LEU A 103 1.85 0.09 -2.31
C LEU A 103 0.60 -0.55 -2.92
N LEU A 104 0.79 -1.58 -3.75
CA LEU A 104 -0.31 -2.31 -4.36
C LEU A 104 -1.18 -2.99 -3.32
N ASN A 105 -0.61 -3.78 -2.40
CA ASN A 105 -1.38 -4.47 -1.36
C ASN A 105 -2.22 -3.48 -0.53
N GLN A 106 -1.65 -2.33 -0.21
CA GLN A 106 -2.32 -1.31 0.58
C GLN A 106 -3.42 -0.60 -0.22
N LEU A 107 -3.22 -0.31 -1.50
CA LEU A 107 -4.27 0.19 -2.41
C LEU A 107 -5.44 -0.79 -2.51
N LEU A 108 -5.16 -2.09 -2.63
CA LEU A 108 -6.22 -3.11 -2.67
C LEU A 108 -6.99 -3.20 -1.36
N SER A 109 -6.32 -3.04 -0.23
CA SER A 109 -6.99 -2.94 1.08
C SER A 109 -7.92 -1.72 1.12
N VAL A 110 -7.44 -0.56 0.67
CA VAL A 110 -8.27 0.66 0.59
C VAL A 110 -9.46 0.46 -0.35
N LEU A 111 -9.27 -0.21 -1.49
CA LEU A 111 -10.33 -0.53 -2.44
C LEU A 111 -11.43 -1.41 -1.83
N LEU A 112 -11.07 -2.37 -0.97
CA LEU A 112 -12.05 -3.26 -0.32
C LEU A 112 -12.83 -2.60 0.82
N HIS A 113 -12.23 -1.62 1.51
CA HIS A 113 -12.83 -0.96 2.66
C HIS A 113 -13.47 0.40 2.32
N GLY A 114 -13.09 1.01 1.19
CA GLY A 114 -13.56 2.31 0.74
C GLY A 114 -15.01 2.37 0.24
N GLY A 115 -15.47 3.60 0.01
CA GLY A 115 -16.74 3.91 -0.66
C GLY A 115 -16.61 3.95 -2.18
N THR A 116 -17.71 4.12 -2.90
CA THR A 116 -17.73 4.04 -4.39
C THR A 116 -16.80 5.04 -5.08
N GLU A 117 -16.73 6.28 -4.57
CA GLU A 117 -15.86 7.32 -5.13
C GLU A 117 -14.38 7.01 -4.88
N THR A 118 -14.07 6.49 -3.68
CA THR A 118 -12.72 6.05 -3.32
C THR A 118 -12.26 4.90 -4.22
N VAL A 119 -13.13 3.95 -4.56
CA VAL A 119 -12.77 2.83 -5.45
C VAL A 119 -12.36 3.35 -6.84
N ILE A 120 -13.06 4.37 -7.36
CA ILE A 120 -12.69 5.01 -8.64
C ILE A 120 -11.33 5.69 -8.52
N ASP A 121 -11.10 6.46 -7.46
CA ASP A 121 -9.82 7.13 -7.21
C ASP A 121 -8.67 6.11 -7.06
N VAL A 122 -8.87 5.00 -6.35
CA VAL A 122 -7.87 3.93 -6.20
C VAL A 122 -7.56 3.30 -7.56
N THR A 123 -8.58 3.08 -8.38
CA THR A 123 -8.39 2.49 -9.71
C THR A 123 -7.60 3.43 -10.62
N ARG A 124 -7.81 4.75 -10.52
CA ARG A 124 -6.99 5.75 -11.25
C ARG A 124 -5.54 5.70 -10.81
N VAL A 125 -5.31 5.69 -9.51
CA VAL A 125 -3.95 5.60 -8.93
C VAL A 125 -3.27 4.30 -9.35
N LEU A 126 -4.00 3.18 -9.33
CA LEU A 126 -3.51 1.88 -9.79
C LEU A 126 -3.07 1.94 -11.26
N VAL A 127 -3.92 2.45 -12.16
CA VAL A 127 -3.60 2.56 -13.58
C VAL A 127 -2.40 3.47 -13.80
N HIS A 128 -2.32 4.60 -13.08
CA HIS A 128 -1.18 5.51 -13.18
C HIS A 128 0.13 4.88 -12.70
N ILE A 129 0.11 4.16 -11.57
CA ILE A 129 1.29 3.44 -11.06
C ILE A 129 1.76 2.37 -12.05
N VAL A 130 0.83 1.61 -12.65
CA VAL A 130 1.15 0.60 -13.67
C VAL A 130 1.79 1.26 -14.89
N ASP A 131 1.23 2.39 -15.32
CA ASP A 131 1.75 3.18 -16.45
C ASP A 131 3.17 3.69 -16.19
N GLU A 132 3.45 4.29 -15.03
CA GLU A 132 4.80 4.76 -14.67
C GLU A 132 5.83 3.62 -14.65
N VAL A 133 5.48 2.46 -14.11
CA VAL A 133 6.37 1.29 -14.07
C VAL A 133 6.61 0.71 -15.46
N TYR A 134 5.57 0.71 -16.31
CA TYR A 134 5.67 0.25 -17.69
C TYR A 134 6.55 1.19 -18.53
N GLU A 135 6.35 2.51 -18.43
CA GLU A 135 7.15 3.51 -19.14
C GLU A 135 8.62 3.51 -18.68
N ALA A 136 8.90 3.13 -17.43
CA ALA A 136 10.26 2.91 -16.95
C ALA A 136 10.90 1.59 -17.46
N GLY A 137 10.20 0.81 -18.28
CA GLY A 137 10.70 -0.47 -18.82
C GLY A 137 10.87 -1.56 -17.77
N ARG A 138 10.06 -1.51 -16.70
CA ARG A 138 10.11 -2.44 -15.57
C ARG A 138 8.89 -3.37 -15.52
N ASP A 139 8.51 -3.92 -16.67
CA ASP A 139 7.43 -4.91 -16.78
C ASP A 139 7.70 -6.17 -15.95
N ASP A 140 8.98 -6.48 -15.71
CA ASP A 140 9.44 -7.52 -14.80
C ASP A 140 8.86 -7.35 -13.38
N VAL A 141 8.73 -6.11 -12.88
CA VAL A 141 8.16 -5.81 -11.56
C VAL A 141 6.67 -6.10 -11.54
N LEU A 142 5.95 -5.69 -12.59
CA LEU A 142 4.52 -5.95 -12.76
C LEU A 142 4.23 -7.46 -12.77
N HIS A 143 4.97 -8.20 -13.60
CA HIS A 143 4.82 -9.65 -13.73
C HIS A 143 5.26 -10.40 -12.47
N SER A 144 6.34 -9.97 -11.81
CA SER A 144 6.81 -10.57 -10.56
C SER A 144 5.81 -10.37 -9.43
N TYR A 145 5.21 -9.19 -9.32
CA TYR A 145 4.17 -8.92 -8.35
C TYR A 145 2.98 -9.86 -8.54
N LEU A 146 2.47 -9.95 -9.78
CA LEU A 146 1.38 -10.87 -10.10
C LEU A 146 1.80 -12.28 -9.73
N LYS A 147 2.97 -12.76 -10.16
CA LYS A 147 3.34 -14.17 -10.00
C LYS A 147 3.61 -14.61 -8.56
N TYR A 148 4.23 -13.77 -7.73
CA TYR A 148 4.80 -14.20 -6.44
C TYR A 148 4.24 -13.47 -5.22
N VAL A 149 3.82 -12.21 -5.37
CA VAL A 149 3.52 -11.35 -4.23
C VAL A 149 2.02 -11.25 -3.99
N MET A 150 1.23 -11.20 -5.06
CA MET A 150 -0.19 -10.91 -4.96
C MET A 150 -0.90 -11.96 -4.09
N ASN A 151 -1.24 -11.55 -2.87
CA ASN A 151 -1.94 -12.35 -1.88
C ASN A 151 -3.11 -11.53 -1.35
N ILE A 152 -4.30 -11.80 -1.89
CA ILE A 152 -5.52 -11.07 -1.55
C ILE A 152 -6.36 -11.99 -0.66
N SER A 153 -6.20 -11.87 0.66
CA SER A 153 -7.07 -12.53 1.64
C SER A 153 -8.43 -11.84 1.65
N CYS A 154 -9.31 -12.28 0.75
CA CYS A 154 -10.65 -11.76 0.57
C CYS A 154 -11.63 -12.45 1.53
N HIS A 155 -11.60 -12.05 2.80
CA HIS A 155 -12.54 -12.50 3.81
C HIS A 155 -13.70 -11.50 3.92
N GLY A 156 -14.60 -11.48 2.94
CA GLY A 156 -15.73 -10.55 2.95
C GLY A 156 -16.70 -10.69 1.77
N ARG A 157 -17.79 -9.91 1.81
CA ARG A 157 -18.81 -9.84 0.74
C ARG A 157 -18.36 -9.05 -0.51
N ARG A 158 -17.28 -8.28 -0.42
CA ARG A 158 -16.70 -7.52 -1.54
C ARG A 158 -15.37 -8.13 -1.93
N THR A 159 -15.16 -8.30 -3.22
CA THR A 159 -13.90 -8.84 -3.75
C THR A 159 -13.18 -7.79 -4.59
N VAL A 160 -11.84 -7.93 -4.70
CA VAL A 160 -11.01 -6.99 -5.45
C VAL A 160 -11.40 -6.97 -6.92
N HIS A 161 -11.66 -8.13 -7.52
CA HIS A 161 -12.02 -8.24 -8.93
C HIS A 161 -13.38 -7.59 -9.23
N GLU A 162 -14.39 -7.73 -8.36
CA GLU A 162 -15.69 -7.09 -8.55
C GLU A 162 -15.59 -5.56 -8.49
N GLU A 163 -14.91 -5.02 -7.47
CA GLU A 163 -14.76 -3.58 -7.31
C GLU A 163 -13.90 -2.96 -8.42
N LEU A 164 -12.81 -3.64 -8.84
CA LEU A 164 -12.00 -3.21 -9.99
C LEU A 164 -12.76 -3.26 -11.31
N CYS A 165 -13.50 -4.33 -11.59
CA CYS A 165 -14.32 -4.39 -12.81
C CYS A 165 -15.35 -3.26 -12.82
N ARG A 166 -16.04 -3.04 -11.69
CA ARG A 166 -17.05 -1.99 -11.58
C ARG A 166 -16.46 -0.60 -11.80
N SER A 167 -15.30 -0.29 -11.21
CA SER A 167 -14.65 1.02 -11.41
C SER A 167 -14.11 1.17 -12.82
N LEU A 168 -13.47 0.15 -13.38
CA LEU A 168 -13.00 0.17 -14.77
C LEU A 168 -14.16 0.40 -15.75
N SER A 169 -15.31 -0.25 -15.56
CA SER A 169 -16.49 0.01 -16.39
C SER A 169 -16.96 1.47 -16.30
N LYS A 170 -16.93 2.08 -15.11
CA LYS A 170 -17.26 3.51 -14.96
C LYS A 170 -16.22 4.43 -15.59
N LEU A 171 -14.94 4.06 -15.54
CA LEU A 171 -13.83 4.83 -16.12
C LEU A 171 -13.80 4.75 -17.65
N LEU A 172 -14.21 3.62 -18.22
CA LEU A 172 -14.28 3.37 -19.67
C LEU A 172 -15.56 3.90 -20.31
N ASP A 173 -16.57 4.29 -19.53
CA ASP A 173 -17.79 4.88 -20.06
C ASP A 173 -17.48 6.21 -20.75
N THR A 174 -17.88 6.34 -22.02
CA THR A 174 -17.66 7.50 -22.89
C THR A 174 -18.22 8.81 -22.32
N SER A 175 -19.10 8.72 -21.32
CA SER A 175 -19.58 9.88 -20.55
C SER A 175 -18.48 10.57 -19.74
N TYR A 176 -17.39 9.86 -19.41
CA TYR A 176 -16.31 10.37 -18.58
C TYR A 176 -15.27 11.16 -19.38
N LYS A 177 -14.97 12.40 -18.96
CA LYS A 177 -14.17 13.40 -19.70
C LYS A 177 -12.65 13.18 -19.73
N ASP A 178 -12.16 12.00 -19.39
CA ASP A 178 -10.72 11.75 -19.22
C ASP A 178 -10.25 10.71 -20.24
N GLN A 179 -10.07 11.17 -21.48
CA GLN A 179 -9.61 10.32 -22.57
C GLN A 179 -8.20 9.75 -22.30
N VAL A 180 -7.40 10.44 -21.48
CA VAL A 180 -6.05 10.00 -21.10
C VAL A 180 -6.12 8.75 -20.23
N ILE A 181 -6.98 8.72 -19.19
CA ILE A 181 -7.12 7.50 -18.37
C ILE A 181 -7.66 6.33 -19.20
N VAL A 182 -8.61 6.57 -20.12
CA VAL A 182 -9.14 5.53 -21.01
C VAL A 182 -8.03 4.95 -21.88
N SER A 183 -7.20 5.81 -22.48
CA SER A 183 -6.05 5.37 -23.28
C SER A 183 -5.09 4.51 -22.47
N LYS A 184 -4.74 4.92 -21.24
CA LYS A 184 -3.86 4.15 -20.35
C LYS A 184 -4.47 2.81 -19.95
N ILE A 185 -5.76 2.77 -19.64
CA ILE A 185 -6.47 1.51 -19.33
C ILE A 185 -6.40 0.55 -20.52
N LEU A 186 -6.63 1.05 -21.74
CA LEU A 186 -6.60 0.22 -22.95
C LEU A 186 -5.18 -0.27 -23.26
N GLN A 187 -4.17 0.61 -23.14
CA GLN A 187 -2.76 0.28 -23.33
C GLN A 187 -2.31 -0.83 -22.36
N HIS A 188 -2.72 -0.75 -21.09
CA HIS A 188 -2.33 -1.72 -20.04
C HIS A 188 -3.38 -2.81 -19.81
N SER A 189 -4.33 -2.99 -20.73
CA SER A 189 -5.47 -3.90 -20.58
C SER A 189 -5.06 -5.35 -20.35
N GLN A 190 -4.01 -5.83 -21.01
CA GLN A 190 -3.48 -7.17 -20.83
C GLN A 190 -3.06 -7.42 -19.36
N PHE A 191 -2.35 -6.47 -18.76
CA PHE A 191 -1.95 -6.56 -17.35
C PHE A 191 -3.16 -6.48 -16.42
N LEU A 192 -4.07 -5.53 -16.67
CA LEU A 192 -5.27 -5.35 -15.85
C LEU A 192 -6.16 -6.60 -15.86
N PHE A 193 -6.38 -7.22 -17.02
CA PHE A 193 -7.16 -8.46 -17.09
C PHE A 193 -6.44 -9.64 -16.44
N ALA A 194 -5.12 -9.76 -16.58
CA ALA A 194 -4.35 -10.79 -15.88
C ALA A 194 -4.43 -10.60 -14.35
N PHE A 195 -4.39 -9.35 -13.88
CA PHE A 195 -4.58 -8.99 -12.48
C PHE A 195 -5.95 -9.41 -11.96
N ILE A 196 -7.03 -9.04 -12.68
CA ILE A 196 -8.41 -9.39 -12.32
C ILE A 196 -8.60 -10.91 -12.31
N ALA A 197 -8.13 -11.61 -13.36
CA ALA A 197 -8.18 -13.06 -13.46
C ALA A 197 -7.48 -13.75 -12.29
N ARG A 198 -6.30 -13.26 -11.91
CA ARG A 198 -5.57 -13.82 -10.79
C ARG A 198 -6.24 -13.50 -9.44
N SER A 199 -6.85 -12.33 -9.29
CA SER A 199 -7.66 -11.98 -8.11
C SER A 199 -8.88 -12.91 -7.96
N MET A 200 -9.57 -13.22 -9.08
CA MET A 200 -10.64 -14.21 -9.10
C MET A 200 -10.15 -15.60 -8.70
N ALA A 201 -9.04 -16.05 -9.25
CA ALA A 201 -8.46 -17.36 -8.94
C ALA A 201 -8.09 -17.48 -7.44
N LEU A 202 -7.44 -16.46 -6.87
CA LEU A 202 -7.12 -16.42 -5.44
C LEU A 202 -8.38 -16.44 -4.56
N HIS A 203 -9.44 -15.74 -4.97
CA HIS A 203 -10.71 -15.76 -4.27
C HIS A 203 -11.35 -17.16 -4.26
N LEU A 204 -11.33 -17.86 -5.39
CA LEU A 204 -11.87 -19.22 -5.50
C LEU A 204 -11.06 -20.24 -4.69
N LEU A 205 -9.74 -20.08 -4.63
CA LEU A 205 -8.86 -20.89 -3.78
C LEU A 205 -9.13 -20.65 -2.29
N THR A 206 -9.23 -19.38 -1.88
CA THR A 206 -9.42 -18.99 -0.47
C THR A 206 -10.81 -19.39 0.06
N THR A 207 -11.83 -19.36 -0.80
CA THR A 207 -13.21 -19.77 -0.46
C THR A 207 -13.44 -21.28 -0.57
N ALA A 208 -12.37 -22.08 -0.78
CA ALA A 208 -12.40 -23.53 -0.94
C ALA A 208 -13.36 -24.03 -2.05
N ARG A 209 -13.65 -23.19 -3.05
CA ARG A 209 -14.50 -23.55 -4.20
C ARG A 209 -13.74 -24.30 -5.29
N ILE A 210 -12.42 -24.44 -5.15
CA ILE A 210 -11.59 -25.30 -6.01
C ILE A 210 -10.66 -26.09 -5.10
N LYS A 211 -10.79 -27.42 -5.12
CA LYS A 211 -9.82 -28.32 -4.52
C LYS A 211 -8.73 -28.55 -5.57
N VAL A 212 -7.51 -28.08 -5.31
CA VAL A 212 -6.35 -28.45 -6.13
C VAL A 212 -5.99 -29.87 -5.72
N THR A 213 -6.48 -30.85 -6.48
CA THR A 213 -6.04 -32.24 -6.45
C THR A 213 -4.77 -32.43 -7.26
#